data_AF-A0A9N9HIS2-F1
#
_entry.id   AF-A0A9N9HIS2-F1
#
_cell.length_a   1.000
_cell.length_b   1.000
_cell.length_c   1.000
_cell.angle_alpha   90.00
_cell.angle_beta   90.00
_cell.angle_gamma   90.00
#
_symmetry.space_group_name_H-M   'P 1'
#
loop_
_entity.id
_entity.type
_entity.pdbx_description
1 polymer ?
#
loop_
_entity_poly.entity_id
_entity_poly.type
_entity_poly.pdbx_seq_one_letter_code
_entity_poly.pdbx_strand_id
1 'polypeptide(L)'
;MTTNCTHLQNHIELCKGVLIVLTMAGRTLGPQFSEETWLVLLKVVLGITDCLLHEPISTMNSSELNMDKKTAMIMADDLCEHLLRVLFELWLRSRIRKVEMWNIFKKCFNQWTHRHQAILQWNATTLALTQRVVRLLYGPKEGADMVNVSVGGYNVGLDLPTDFVYFAWHRMVYLINNPCTLPSSNFSSAISGIGKIIEAFQLIVHQNFHKFSQQDIHQDTGYPFFCYT
;
A
#
# COMPACT_ATOMS: atom_id res chain seq x y z
N MET A 1 34.31 -8.35 18.64
CA MET A 1 32.98 -8.72 18.11
C MET A 1 31.91 -7.66 18.39
N THR A 2 31.96 -6.95 19.53
CA THR A 2 31.01 -5.88 19.89
C THR A 2 31.06 -4.64 18.97
N THR A 3 32.23 -4.21 18.52
CA THR A 3 32.43 -3.03 17.66
C THR A 3 31.84 -3.15 16.25
N ASN A 4 31.79 -4.35 15.67
CA ASN A 4 31.21 -4.56 14.34
C ASN A 4 29.67 -4.55 14.38
N CYS A 5 29.08 -5.03 15.47
CA CYS A 5 27.64 -5.01 15.67
C CYS A 5 27.13 -3.57 15.86
N THR A 6 27.88 -2.74 16.62
CA THR A 6 27.53 -1.32 16.80
C THR A 6 27.66 -0.52 15.50
N HIS A 7 28.69 -0.78 14.68
CA HIS A 7 28.84 -0.11 13.39
C HIS A 7 27.70 -0.44 12.41
N LEU A 8 27.27 -1.71 12.36
CA LEU A 8 26.14 -2.12 11.54
C LEU A 8 24.84 -1.45 12.00
N GLN A 9 24.56 -1.45 13.30
CA GLN A 9 23.36 -0.79 13.83
C GLN A 9 23.36 0.70 13.52
N ASN A 10 24.50 1.38 13.70
CA ASN A 10 24.62 2.80 13.36
C ASN A 10 24.35 3.04 11.86
N HIS A 11 24.83 2.15 10.98
CA HIS A 11 24.56 2.25 9.55
C HIS A 11 23.07 2.07 9.23
N ILE A 12 22.39 1.11 9.88
CA ILE A 12 20.94 0.92 9.74
C ILE A 12 20.19 2.18 10.16
N GLU A 13 20.54 2.79 11.29
CA GLU A 13 19.89 4.02 11.75
C GLU A 13 20.14 5.21 10.82
N LEU A 14 21.35 5.32 10.25
CA LEU A 14 21.65 6.31 9.21
C LEU A 14 20.79 6.08 7.95
N CYS A 15 20.65 4.84 7.49
CA CYS A 15 19.78 4.50 6.37
C CYS A 15 18.32 4.88 6.66
N LYS A 16 17.80 4.61 7.86
CA LYS A 16 16.47 5.07 8.27
C LYS A 16 16.37 6.60 8.21
N GLY A 17 17.40 7.31 8.67
CA GLY A 17 17.50 8.77 8.57
C GLY A 17 17.42 9.27 7.11
N VAL A 18 18.16 8.65 6.19
CA VAL A 18 18.10 8.97 4.76
C VAL A 18 16.70 8.75 4.19
N LEU A 19 16.05 7.63 4.51
CA LEU A 19 14.68 7.34 4.07
C LEU A 19 13.67 8.38 4.60
N ILE A 20 13.85 8.86 5.82
CA ILE A 20 13.06 9.96 6.38
C ILE A 20 13.27 11.23 5.55
N VAL A 21 14.52 11.59 5.25
CA VAL A 21 14.84 12.77 4.43
C VAL A 21 14.22 12.69 3.04
N LEU A 22 14.29 11.53 2.36
CA LEU A 22 13.66 11.33 1.05
C LEU A 22 12.14 11.50 1.12
N THR A 23 11.50 10.94 2.15
CA THR A 23 10.05 11.12 2.38
C THR A 23 9.70 12.57 2.66
N MET A 24 10.48 13.26 3.50
CA MET A 24 10.27 14.66 3.82
C MET A 24 10.43 15.54 2.57
N ALA A 25 11.43 15.29 1.73
CA ALA A 25 11.60 15.99 0.47
C ALA A 25 10.37 15.86 -0.42
N GLY A 26 9.82 14.64 -0.58
CA GLY A 26 8.58 14.43 -1.33
C GLY A 26 7.35 15.10 -0.72
N ARG A 27 7.31 15.28 0.60
CA ARG A 27 6.22 15.98 1.30
C ARG A 27 6.30 17.51 1.17
N THR A 28 7.48 18.08 1.38
CA THR A 28 7.66 19.53 1.51
C THR A 28 7.99 20.19 0.17
N LEU A 29 8.82 19.54 -0.64
CA LEU A 29 9.28 20.06 -1.94
C LEU A 29 8.51 19.44 -3.11
N GLY A 30 7.73 18.39 -2.88
CA GLY A 30 6.96 17.68 -3.90
C GLY A 30 6.15 18.56 -4.87
N PRO A 31 5.48 19.64 -4.41
CA PRO A 31 4.77 20.57 -5.30
C PRO A 31 5.67 21.33 -6.29
N GLN A 32 6.98 21.42 -6.02
CA GLN A 32 7.98 22.12 -6.84
C GLN A 32 8.72 21.16 -7.78
N PHE A 33 8.57 19.85 -7.60
CA PHE A 33 9.25 18.86 -8.42
C PHE A 33 8.60 18.77 -9.80
N SER A 34 9.45 18.81 -10.83
CA SER A 34 9.08 18.40 -12.18
C SER A 34 8.73 16.91 -12.24
N GLU A 35 8.08 16.49 -13.32
CA GLU A 35 7.81 15.07 -13.57
C GLU A 35 9.12 14.27 -13.66
N GLU A 36 10.16 14.84 -14.28
CA GLU A 36 11.50 14.26 -14.39
C GLU A 36 12.16 14.07 -13.02
N THR A 37 12.04 15.06 -12.14
CA THR A 37 12.56 14.96 -10.76
C THR A 37 11.87 13.83 -10.00
N TRP A 38 10.54 13.74 -10.10
CA TRP A 38 9.78 12.63 -9.52
C TRP A 38 10.23 11.28 -10.09
N LEU A 39 10.40 11.18 -11.40
CA LEU A 39 10.85 9.95 -12.07
C LEU A 39 12.20 9.47 -11.54
N VAL A 40 13.17 10.39 -11.42
CA VAL A 40 14.50 10.04 -10.89
C VAL A 40 14.39 9.61 -9.44
N LEU A 41 13.69 10.37 -8.60
CA LEU A 41 13.49 10.04 -7.19
C LEU A 41 12.86 8.66 -7.02
N LEU A 42 11.78 8.37 -7.75
CA LEU A 42 11.11 7.06 -7.69
C LEU A 42 12.01 5.93 -8.17
N LYS A 43 12.78 6.13 -9.25
CA LYS A 43 13.74 5.12 -9.73
C LYS A 43 14.84 4.84 -8.70
N VAL A 44 15.35 5.88 -8.04
CA VAL A 44 16.37 5.74 -6.99
C VAL A 44 15.80 4.95 -5.81
N VAL A 45 14.65 5.35 -5.27
CA VAL A 45 14.03 4.64 -4.14
C VAL A 45 13.65 3.21 -4.53
N LEU A 46 13.07 3.01 -5.72
CA LEU A 46 12.74 1.69 -6.23
C LEU A 46 13.97 0.80 -6.37
N GLY A 47 15.07 1.33 -6.92
CA GLY A 47 16.33 0.60 -7.09
C GLY A 47 17.01 0.24 -5.77
N ILE A 48 16.99 1.13 -4.77
CA ILE A 48 17.48 0.84 -3.43
C ILE A 48 16.64 -0.26 -2.78
N THR A 49 15.31 -0.13 -2.84
CA THR A 49 14.38 -1.15 -2.31
C THR A 49 14.59 -2.49 -3.01
N ASP A 50 14.73 -2.50 -4.34
CA ASP A 50 14.96 -3.72 -5.10
C ASP A 50 16.28 -4.37 -4.71
N CYS A 51 17.36 -3.60 -4.66
CA CYS A 51 18.68 -4.11 -4.29
C CYS A 51 18.72 -4.77 -2.91
N LEU A 52 17.97 -4.25 -1.93
CA LEU A 52 17.96 -4.79 -0.57
C LEU A 52 16.92 -5.89 -0.36
N LEU A 53 15.75 -5.77 -0.98
CA LEU A 53 14.62 -6.67 -0.72
C LEU A 53 14.52 -7.83 -1.70
N HIS A 54 15.32 -7.84 -2.77
CA HIS A 54 15.36 -8.93 -3.73
C HIS A 54 15.60 -10.27 -3.02
N GLU A 55 14.91 -11.31 -3.51
CA GLU A 55 15.04 -12.66 -2.96
C GLU A 55 16.50 -13.12 -3.11
N PRO A 56 17.17 -13.51 -2.01
CA PRO A 56 18.51 -14.07 -2.12
C PRO A 56 18.37 -15.39 -2.88
N ILE A 57 19.03 -15.48 -4.04
CA ILE A 57 19.04 -16.64 -4.95
C ILE A 57 19.08 -17.92 -4.11
N SER A 58 17.96 -18.62 -4.09
CA SER A 58 17.66 -19.77 -3.26
C SER A 58 18.57 -20.96 -3.57
N THR A 59 19.83 -20.94 -3.12
CA THR A 59 20.79 -22.08 -3.17
C THR A 59 22.11 -21.70 -2.48
N MET A 60 22.07 -21.08 -1.30
CA MET A 60 23.29 -21.02 -0.48
C MET A 60 23.03 -21.66 0.86
N ASN A 61 23.73 -22.78 1.06
CA ASN A 61 23.90 -23.43 2.35
C ASN A 61 24.33 -22.34 3.35
N SER A 62 23.77 -22.33 4.56
CA SER A 62 24.15 -21.37 5.62
C SER A 62 25.66 -21.36 5.92
N SER A 63 26.38 -22.41 5.49
CA SER A 63 27.83 -22.57 5.54
C SER A 63 28.62 -21.80 4.46
N GLU A 64 27.98 -21.29 3.40
CA GLU A 64 28.64 -20.58 2.28
C GLU A 64 28.35 -19.06 2.28
N LEU A 65 27.59 -18.58 3.27
CA LEU A 65 27.25 -17.17 3.39
C LEU A 65 28.45 -16.40 3.96
N ASN A 66 29.10 -15.58 3.13
CA ASN A 66 30.12 -14.66 3.61
C ASN A 66 29.52 -13.59 4.55
N MET A 67 30.39 -12.93 5.34
CA MET A 67 29.97 -11.92 6.32
C MET A 67 29.14 -10.79 5.68
N ASP A 68 29.50 -10.39 4.47
CA ASP A 68 28.84 -9.30 3.76
C ASP A 68 27.39 -9.64 3.41
N LYS A 69 27.11 -10.87 2.94
CA LYS A 69 25.74 -11.34 2.67
C LYS A 69 24.90 -11.45 3.93
N LYS A 70 25.49 -11.92 5.03
CA LYS A 70 24.80 -11.96 6.33
C LYS A 70 24.41 -10.56 6.80
N THR A 71 25.32 -9.60 6.63
CA THR A 71 25.10 -8.19 6.94
C THR A 71 23.98 -7.60 6.09
N ALA A 72 24.00 -7.84 4.78
CA ALA A 72 22.96 -7.38 3.86
C ALA A 72 21.57 -7.95 4.22
N MET A 73 21.50 -9.21 4.63
CA MET A 73 20.24 -9.83 5.07
C MET A 73 19.68 -9.16 6.33
N ILE A 74 20.52 -8.91 7.34
CA ILE A 74 20.14 -8.19 8.56
C ILE A 74 19.62 -6.79 8.20
N MET A 75 20.37 -6.04 7.39
CA MET A 75 19.94 -4.71 6.94
C MET A 75 18.62 -4.75 6.18
N ALA A 76 18.43 -5.73 5.31
CA ALA A 76 17.20 -5.89 4.56
C ALA A 76 16.01 -6.14 5.48
N ASP A 77 16.17 -6.97 6.51
CA ASP A 77 15.11 -7.26 7.49
C ASP A 77 14.75 -6.00 8.32
N ASP A 78 15.75 -5.28 8.83
CA ASP A 78 15.56 -4.05 9.63
C ASP A 78 15.01 -2.86 8.82
N LEU A 79 15.33 -2.77 7.54
CA LEU A 79 14.94 -1.65 6.67
C LEU A 79 13.70 -1.93 5.83
N CYS A 80 13.26 -3.18 5.72
CA CYS A 80 12.17 -3.61 4.83
C CYS A 80 10.92 -2.74 4.95
N GLU A 81 10.40 -2.61 6.17
CA GLU A 81 9.19 -1.83 6.43
C GLU A 81 9.38 -0.35 6.05
N HIS A 82 10.53 0.23 6.40
CA HIS A 82 10.84 1.63 6.12
C HIS A 82 10.94 1.87 4.61
N LEU A 83 11.63 1.01 3.87
CA LEU A 83 11.79 1.10 2.41
C LEU A 83 10.45 1.05 1.70
N LEU A 84 9.62 0.06 2.04
CA LEU A 84 8.29 -0.13 1.46
C LEU A 84 7.39 1.08 1.72
N ARG A 85 7.38 1.57 2.96
CA ARG A 85 6.61 2.74 3.37
C ARG A 85 6.99 3.99 2.59
N VAL A 86 8.28 4.29 2.51
CA VAL A 86 8.79 5.45 1.76
C VAL A 86 8.48 5.31 0.28
N LEU A 87 8.71 4.12 -0.30
CA LEU A 87 8.43 3.86 -1.70
C LEU A 87 6.96 4.07 -2.03
N PHE A 88 6.04 3.42 -1.32
CA PHE A 88 4.60 3.51 -1.59
C PHE A 88 4.08 4.93 -1.40
N GLU A 89 4.51 5.63 -0.36
CA GLU A 89 4.11 7.01 -0.13
C GLU A 89 4.58 7.94 -1.26
N LEU A 90 5.87 7.91 -1.61
CA LEU A 90 6.41 8.75 -2.69
C LEU A 90 5.78 8.39 -4.03
N TRP A 91 5.53 7.10 -4.27
CA TRP A 91 4.89 6.62 -5.49
C TRP A 91 3.50 7.24 -5.68
N LEU A 92 2.66 7.22 -4.64
CA LEU A 92 1.34 7.82 -4.70
C LEU A 92 1.39 9.35 -4.76
N ARG A 93 2.28 10.00 -3.98
CA ARG A 93 2.45 11.46 -4.00
C ARG A 93 2.89 12.00 -5.35
N SER A 94 3.73 11.27 -6.08
CA SER A 94 4.21 11.67 -7.41
C SER A 94 3.09 11.79 -8.44
N ARG A 95 1.96 11.10 -8.21
CA ARG A 95 0.85 10.97 -9.16
C ARG A 95 1.27 10.43 -10.54
N ILE A 96 2.34 9.63 -10.59
CA ILE A 96 2.89 9.12 -11.83
C ILE A 96 1.91 8.17 -12.55
N ARG A 97 1.67 8.43 -13.84
CA ARG A 97 0.78 7.59 -14.68
C ARG A 97 1.50 6.76 -15.73
N LYS A 98 2.83 6.89 -15.86
CA LYS A 98 3.62 6.16 -16.85
C LYS A 98 3.49 4.65 -16.63
N VAL A 99 2.85 3.97 -17.56
CA VAL A 99 2.57 2.53 -17.51
C VAL A 99 3.84 1.72 -17.24
N GLU A 100 4.95 2.07 -17.90
CA GLU A 100 6.21 1.36 -17.73
C GLU A 100 6.79 1.46 -16.32
N MET A 101 6.60 2.59 -15.63
CA MET A 101 7.05 2.72 -14.24
C MET A 101 6.27 1.77 -13.33
N TRP A 102 4.96 1.66 -13.51
CA TRP A 102 4.12 0.70 -12.78
C TRP A 102 4.45 -0.75 -13.13
N ASN A 103 4.81 -1.04 -14.39
CA ASN A 103 5.25 -2.37 -14.82
C ASN A 103 6.56 -2.77 -14.14
N ILE A 104 7.54 -1.85 -14.07
CA ILE A 104 8.81 -2.09 -13.36
C ILE A 104 8.56 -2.27 -11.87
N PHE A 105 7.75 -1.39 -11.25
CA PHE A 105 7.41 -1.53 -9.83
C PHE A 105 6.73 -2.86 -9.53
N LYS A 106 5.76 -3.28 -10.36
CA LYS A 106 5.14 -4.60 -10.26
C LYS A 106 6.17 -5.73 -10.35
N LYS A 107 7.07 -5.68 -11.34
CA LYS A 107 8.11 -6.69 -11.52
C LYS A 107 8.99 -6.82 -10.27
N CYS A 108 9.50 -5.72 -9.75
CA CYS A 108 10.34 -5.71 -8.55
C CYS A 108 9.52 -6.16 -7.31
N PHE A 109 8.31 -5.64 -7.13
CA PHE A 109 7.47 -5.99 -5.97
C PHE A 109 7.20 -7.49 -5.86
N ASN A 110 6.97 -8.18 -6.98
CA ASN A 110 6.76 -9.63 -7.00
C ASN A 110 8.02 -10.43 -6.61
N GLN A 111 9.21 -9.83 -6.62
CA GLN A 111 10.43 -10.46 -6.11
C GLN A 111 10.59 -10.27 -4.60
N TRP A 112 9.81 -9.37 -3.99
CA TRP A 112 9.87 -9.07 -2.55
C TRP A 112 8.74 -9.76 -1.77
N THR A 113 7.80 -10.42 -2.44
CA THR A 113 6.62 -11.05 -1.80
C THR A 113 6.94 -12.23 -0.91
N HIS A 114 8.20 -12.68 -0.85
CA HIS A 114 8.68 -13.60 0.17
C HIS A 114 8.77 -12.91 1.55
N ARG A 115 8.88 -11.58 1.60
CA ARG A 115 8.90 -10.78 2.83
C ARG A 115 7.49 -10.41 3.26
N HIS A 116 7.14 -10.78 4.48
CA HIS A 116 5.81 -10.51 5.03
C HIS A 116 5.42 -9.03 5.04
N GLN A 117 6.37 -8.15 5.34
CA GLN A 117 6.15 -6.69 5.37
C GLN A 117 5.72 -6.12 4.01
N ALA A 118 6.15 -6.73 2.90
CA ALA A 118 5.69 -6.33 1.56
C ALA A 118 4.19 -6.56 1.40
N ILE A 119 3.69 -7.71 1.85
CA ILE A 119 2.27 -8.04 1.81
C ILE A 119 1.46 -7.13 2.75
N LEU A 120 1.97 -6.84 3.94
CA LEU A 120 1.29 -5.91 4.88
C LEU A 120 1.17 -4.50 4.31
N GLN A 121 2.25 -3.96 3.73
CA GLN A 121 2.23 -2.63 3.10
C GLN A 121 1.25 -2.60 1.91
N TRP A 122 1.28 -3.63 1.07
CA TRP A 122 0.36 -3.75 -0.07
C TRP A 122 -1.09 -3.83 0.38
N ASN A 123 -1.40 -4.66 1.38
CA ASN A 123 -2.73 -4.78 1.97
C ASN A 123 -3.24 -3.43 2.48
N ALA A 124 -2.43 -2.75 3.30
CA ALA A 124 -2.79 -1.46 3.87
C ALA A 124 -3.04 -0.39 2.80
N THR A 125 -2.19 -0.35 1.78
CA THR A 125 -2.30 0.66 0.72
C THR A 125 -3.49 0.39 -0.19
N THR A 126 -3.72 -0.88 -0.56
CA THR A 126 -4.84 -1.27 -1.41
C THR A 126 -6.18 -1.06 -0.69
N LEU A 127 -6.24 -1.34 0.61
CA LEU A 127 -7.42 -1.05 1.42
C LEU A 127 -7.69 0.45 1.53
N ALA A 128 -6.66 1.27 1.77
CA ALA A 128 -6.80 2.73 1.84
C ALA A 128 -7.33 3.32 0.53
N LEU A 129 -6.81 2.85 -0.61
CA LEU A 129 -7.29 3.22 -1.93
C LEU A 129 -8.73 2.74 -2.16
N THR A 130 -9.05 1.51 -1.75
CA THR A 130 -10.41 0.95 -1.82
C THR A 130 -11.40 1.81 -1.04
N GLN A 131 -11.09 2.19 0.20
CA GLN A 131 -11.94 3.04 1.03
C GLN A 131 -12.19 4.40 0.37
N ARG A 132 -11.18 4.98 -0.28
CA ARG A 132 -11.35 6.22 -1.04
C ARG A 132 -12.23 6.01 -2.29
N VAL A 133 -12.03 4.93 -3.03
CA VAL A 133 -12.85 4.55 -4.20
C VAL A 133 -14.32 4.34 -3.80
N VAL A 134 -14.57 3.66 -2.70
CA VAL A 134 -15.91 3.46 -2.13
C VAL A 134 -16.60 4.80 -1.91
N ARG A 135 -15.95 5.75 -1.23
CA ARG A 135 -16.53 7.10 -1.05
C ARG A 135 -16.83 7.79 -2.36
N LEU A 136 -15.93 7.69 -3.34
CA LEU A 136 -16.10 8.34 -4.64
C LEU A 136 -17.27 7.77 -5.44
N LEU A 137 -17.55 6.47 -5.30
CA LEU A 137 -18.64 5.78 -6.00
C LEU A 137 -20.00 5.92 -5.30
N TYR A 138 -20.01 5.90 -3.97
CA TYR A 138 -21.25 5.77 -3.19
C TYR A 138 -21.58 7.01 -2.33
N GLY A 139 -20.69 8.01 -2.32
CA GLY A 139 -20.90 9.30 -1.68
C GLY A 139 -20.23 9.44 -0.30
N PRO A 140 -20.35 10.64 0.31
CA PRO A 140 -19.54 11.04 1.47
C PRO A 140 -19.89 10.33 2.79
N LYS A 141 -20.97 9.54 2.83
CA LYS A 141 -21.35 8.74 4.00
C LYS A 141 -20.59 7.41 4.05
N GLU A 142 -20.02 6.98 2.92
CA GLU A 142 -19.29 5.74 2.79
C GLU A 142 -17.79 6.01 2.64
N GLY A 143 -16.97 5.03 3.02
CA GLY A 143 -15.53 5.03 2.78
C GLY A 143 -14.76 6.19 3.43
N ALA A 144 -13.59 6.50 2.87
CA ALA A 144 -12.66 7.50 3.39
C ALA A 144 -12.58 8.76 2.50
N ASP A 145 -12.49 9.92 3.14
CA ASP A 145 -12.36 11.24 2.52
C ASP A 145 -11.00 11.45 1.83
N MET A 146 -9.96 10.80 2.32
CA MET A 146 -8.61 10.78 1.75
C MET A 146 -8.06 9.35 1.73
N VAL A 147 -6.93 9.14 1.05
CA VAL A 147 -6.24 7.85 1.09
C VAL A 147 -5.40 7.80 2.35
N ASN A 148 -5.88 7.09 3.37
CA ASN A 148 -5.24 6.96 4.68
C ASN A 148 -4.57 5.59 4.82
N VAL A 149 -3.25 5.53 4.56
CA VAL A 149 -2.47 4.28 4.67
C VAL A 149 -1.96 4.13 6.10
N SER A 150 -2.31 3.01 6.75
CA SER A 150 -1.90 2.66 8.12
C SER A 150 -1.29 1.26 8.19
N VAL A 151 -0.02 1.15 8.59
CA VAL A 151 0.70 -0.12 8.73
C VAL A 151 1.89 0.07 9.67
N GLY A 152 2.16 -0.90 10.56
CA GLY A 152 3.34 -0.87 11.45
C GLY A 152 3.38 0.33 12.41
N GLY A 153 2.22 0.90 12.77
CA GLY A 153 2.15 2.12 13.59
C GLY A 153 2.43 3.42 12.82
N TYR A 154 2.74 3.33 11.53
CA TYR A 154 2.83 4.50 10.65
C TYR A 154 1.49 4.82 10.01
N ASN A 155 1.17 6.11 9.98
CA ASN A 155 -0.06 6.62 9.37
C ASN A 155 0.29 7.76 8.41
N VAL A 156 -0.20 7.68 7.17
CA VAL A 156 -0.08 8.76 6.19
C VAL A 156 -1.42 9.00 5.51
N GLY A 157 -1.87 10.26 5.55
CA GLY A 157 -2.97 10.76 4.75
C GLY A 157 -2.46 11.36 3.43
N LEU A 158 -3.10 10.98 2.33
CA LEU A 158 -2.81 11.48 1.00
C LEU A 158 -4.08 12.04 0.36
N ASP A 159 -4.07 13.33 0.11
CA ASP A 159 -5.09 13.99 -0.70
C ASP A 159 -4.72 13.84 -2.18
N LEU A 160 -5.33 12.86 -2.84
CA LEU A 160 -5.06 12.48 -4.22
C LEU A 160 -6.22 12.90 -5.13
N PRO A 161 -5.94 13.41 -6.35
CA PRO A 161 -6.98 13.68 -7.33
C PRO A 161 -7.82 12.43 -7.63
N THR A 162 -9.13 12.61 -7.75
CA THR A 162 -10.12 11.53 -7.93
C THR A 162 -9.78 10.58 -9.08
N ASP A 163 -9.42 11.13 -10.23
CA ASP A 163 -9.06 10.36 -11.43
C ASP A 163 -7.73 9.61 -11.27
N PHE A 164 -6.82 10.11 -10.42
CA PHE A 164 -5.60 9.38 -10.04
C PHE A 164 -5.91 8.25 -9.08
N VAL A 165 -6.83 8.43 -8.13
CA VAL A 165 -7.21 7.39 -7.16
C VAL A 165 -7.69 6.13 -7.87
N TYR A 166 -8.61 6.22 -8.84
CA TYR A 166 -9.08 5.06 -9.58
C TYR A 166 -7.95 4.34 -10.32
N PHE A 167 -7.09 5.10 -10.99
CA PHE A 167 -5.94 4.56 -11.70
C PHE A 167 -4.96 3.85 -10.75
N ALA A 168 -4.58 4.49 -9.66
CA ALA A 168 -3.66 3.95 -8.67
C ALA A 168 -4.25 2.74 -7.94
N TRP A 169 -5.54 2.78 -7.59
CA TRP A 169 -6.27 1.66 -7.00
C TRP A 169 -6.21 0.43 -7.89
N HIS A 170 -6.59 0.56 -9.16
CA HIS A 170 -6.50 -0.52 -10.14
C HIS A 170 -5.07 -1.08 -10.21
N ARG A 171 -4.06 -0.20 -10.38
CA ARG A 171 -2.66 -0.63 -10.43
C ARG A 171 -2.20 -1.35 -9.16
N MET A 172 -2.64 -0.89 -7.99
CA MET A 172 -2.25 -1.45 -6.70
C MET A 172 -2.90 -2.82 -6.46
N VAL A 173 -4.18 -2.98 -6.80
CA VAL A 173 -4.87 -4.29 -6.73
C VAL A 173 -4.13 -5.35 -7.54
N TYR A 174 -3.67 -5.00 -8.73
CA TYR A 174 -2.93 -5.91 -9.62
C TYR A 174 -1.40 -5.91 -9.39
N LEU A 175 -0.92 -5.34 -8.28
CA LEU A 175 0.52 -5.29 -7.99
C LEU A 175 1.07 -6.69 -7.68
N ILE A 176 0.36 -7.49 -6.89
CA ILE A 176 0.67 -8.91 -6.74
C ILE A 176 0.20 -9.70 -7.97
N ASN A 177 0.97 -10.72 -8.34
CA ASN A 177 0.54 -11.73 -9.30
C ASN A 177 -0.45 -12.70 -8.63
N ASN A 178 -0.61 -13.90 -9.19
CA ASN A 178 -1.46 -14.94 -8.63
C ASN A 178 -1.11 -15.20 -7.16
N PRO A 179 -2.00 -14.90 -6.19
CA PRO A 179 -1.71 -15.09 -4.76
C PRO A 179 -1.30 -16.52 -4.42
N CYS A 180 -1.77 -17.52 -5.18
CA CYS A 180 -1.44 -18.92 -4.96
C CYS A 180 0.05 -19.25 -5.16
N THR A 181 0.85 -18.35 -5.75
CA THR A 181 2.30 -18.52 -5.89
C THR A 181 3.07 -17.99 -4.69
N LEU A 182 2.39 -17.43 -3.68
CA LEU A 182 3.02 -16.90 -2.48
C LEU A 182 3.36 -18.02 -1.47
N PRO A 183 4.41 -17.83 -0.64
CA PRO A 183 4.67 -18.70 0.50
C PRO A 183 3.47 -18.74 1.46
N SER A 184 3.26 -19.86 2.16
CA SER A 184 2.04 -20.14 2.94
C SER A 184 1.61 -19.04 3.92
N SER A 185 2.55 -18.44 4.66
CA SER A 185 2.25 -17.34 5.59
C SER A 185 1.78 -16.08 4.86
N ASN A 186 2.43 -15.75 3.75
CA ASN A 186 2.15 -14.58 2.93
C ASN A 186 0.88 -14.76 2.09
N PHE A 187 0.58 -15.99 1.65
CA PHE A 187 -0.69 -16.35 1.03
C PHE A 187 -1.86 -16.00 1.95
N SER A 188 -1.85 -16.50 3.20
CA SER A 188 -2.91 -16.22 4.17
C SER A 188 -3.11 -14.72 4.41
N SER A 189 -2.01 -13.96 4.49
CA SER A 189 -2.07 -12.50 4.64
C SER A 189 -2.61 -11.80 3.40
N ALA A 190 -2.25 -12.24 2.20
CA ALA A 190 -2.77 -11.67 0.96
C ALA A 190 -4.28 -11.95 0.82
N ILE A 191 -4.72 -13.17 1.09
CA ILE A 191 -6.15 -13.55 1.06
C ILE A 191 -6.95 -12.75 2.10
N SER A 192 -6.42 -12.57 3.31
CA SER A 192 -7.06 -11.72 4.32
C SER A 192 -7.19 -10.26 3.86
N GLY A 193 -6.16 -9.72 3.21
CA GLY A 193 -6.21 -8.37 2.63
C GLY A 193 -7.26 -8.24 1.53
N ILE A 194 -7.34 -9.23 0.63
CA ILE A 194 -8.37 -9.30 -0.41
C ILE A 194 -9.77 -9.38 0.21
N GLY A 195 -9.94 -10.17 1.28
CA GLY A 195 -11.18 -10.23 2.06
C GLY A 195 -11.64 -8.84 2.53
N LYS A 196 -10.74 -8.05 3.11
CA LYS A 196 -11.05 -6.68 3.56
C LYS A 196 -11.44 -5.73 2.42
N ILE A 197 -10.85 -5.90 1.24
CA ILE A 197 -11.24 -5.13 0.05
C ILE A 197 -12.68 -5.48 -0.34
N ILE A 198 -13.03 -6.77 -0.35
CA ILE A 198 -14.37 -7.26 -0.67
C ILE A 198 -15.40 -6.77 0.37
N GLU A 199 -15.08 -6.90 1.65
CA GLU A 199 -15.91 -6.43 2.77
C GLU A 199 -16.25 -4.94 2.63
N ALA A 200 -15.28 -4.12 2.22
CA ALA A 200 -15.49 -2.68 2.02
C ALA A 200 -16.61 -2.38 1.00
N PHE A 201 -16.76 -3.20 -0.04
CA PHE A 201 -17.86 -3.07 -1.01
C PHE A 201 -19.14 -3.77 -0.54
N GLN A 202 -19.05 -4.93 0.13
CA GLN A 202 -20.22 -5.67 0.61
C GLN A 202 -21.01 -4.90 1.67
N LEU A 203 -20.34 -4.17 2.56
CA LEU A 203 -21.00 -3.35 3.58
C LEU A 203 -22.00 -2.37 2.95
N ILE A 204 -21.67 -1.82 1.78
CA ILE A 204 -22.51 -0.88 1.04
C ILE A 204 -23.75 -1.59 0.49
N VAL A 205 -23.54 -2.77 -0.09
CA VAL A 205 -24.62 -3.59 -0.65
C VAL A 205 -25.63 -3.93 0.44
N HIS A 206 -25.17 -4.42 1.60
CA HIS A 206 -26.05 -4.75 2.72
C HIS A 206 -26.80 -3.52 3.26
N GLN A 207 -26.13 -2.38 3.41
CA GLN A 207 -26.80 -1.15 3.86
C GLN A 207 -27.85 -0.64 2.87
N ASN A 208 -27.59 -0.76 1.56
CA ASN A 208 -28.55 -0.37 0.55
C ASN A 208 -29.78 -1.28 0.58
N PHE A 209 -29.61 -2.59 0.70
CA PHE A 209 -30.75 -3.52 0.85
C PHE A 209 -31.62 -3.18 2.07
N HIS A 210 -31.02 -2.88 3.23
CA HIS A 210 -31.79 -2.48 4.41
C HIS A 210 -32.53 -1.15 4.23
N LYS A 211 -31.94 -0.17 3.53
CA LYS A 211 -32.63 1.10 3.21
C LYS A 211 -33.83 0.89 2.28
N PHE A 212 -33.71 0.03 1.27
CA PHE A 212 -34.83 -0.32 0.40
C PHE A 212 -35.96 -1.02 1.17
N SER A 213 -35.64 -2.03 2.00
CA SER A 213 -36.65 -2.73 2.80
C SER A 213 -37.36 -1.84 3.83
N GLN A 214 -36.75 -0.75 4.29
CA GLN A 214 -37.38 0.20 5.21
C GLN A 214 -38.24 1.25 4.49
N GLN A 215 -37.93 1.61 3.24
CA GLN A 215 -38.74 2.54 2.45
C GLN A 215 -40.07 1.93 2.02
N ASP A 216 -40.11 0.61 1.73
CA ASP A 216 -41.34 -0.09 1.37
C ASP A 216 -42.35 -0.17 2.54
N ILE A 217 -41.88 -0.12 3.80
CA ILE A 217 -42.76 -0.16 4.99
C ILE A 217 -43.41 1.21 5.26
N HIS A 218 -42.83 2.31 4.77
CA HIS A 218 -43.32 3.66 5.01
C HIS A 218 -44.24 4.23 3.92
N GLN A 219 -44.44 3.52 2.80
CA GLN A 219 -45.38 3.96 1.75
C GLN A 219 -46.82 3.45 1.94
N ASP A 220 -47.10 2.60 2.93
CA ASP A 220 -48.42 1.95 3.09
C ASP A 220 -49.33 2.53 4.20
N THR A 221 -48.99 3.67 4.82
CA THR A 221 -49.79 4.27 5.91
C THR A 221 -50.33 5.68 5.62
N GLY A 222 -50.60 6.01 4.36
CA GLY A 222 -50.97 7.37 3.94
C GLY A 222 -52.20 7.49 3.03
N TYR A 223 -53.32 6.82 3.31
CA TYR A 223 -54.61 7.20 2.72
C TYR A 223 -55.39 8.11 3.69
N PRO A 224 -55.62 9.40 3.39
CA PRO A 224 -56.52 10.22 4.18
C PRO A 224 -57.97 9.84 3.81
N PHE A 225 -58.67 9.20 4.75
CA PHE A 225 -60.13 9.11 4.72
C PHE A 225 -60.71 10.52 4.86
N PHE A 226 -61.06 11.15 3.74
CA PHE A 226 -62.02 12.25 3.70
C PHE A 226 -63.42 11.66 3.87
N CYS A 227 -64.01 11.76 5.06
CA CYS A 227 -65.45 11.64 5.24
C CYS A 227 -66.08 13.03 5.08
N TYR A 228 -66.75 13.24 3.94
CA TYR A 228 -67.80 14.25 3.79
C TYR A 228 -69.14 13.61 4.14
N THR A 229 -69.75 14.07 5.24
CA THR A 229 -71.16 14.47 5.46
C THR A 229 -71.44 14.46 6.95
#